data_AF-A0A8H9FTY6-F1
#
_entry.id   AF-A0A8H9FTY6-F1
#
_cell.length_a   1.000
_cell.length_b   1.000
_cell.length_c   1.000
_cell.angle_alpha   90.00
_cell.angle_beta   90.00
_cell.angle_gamma   90.00
#
_symmetry.space_group_name_H-M   'P 1'
#
loop_
_entity.id
_entity.type
_entity.pdbx_description
1 polymer ?
#
loop_
_entity_poly.entity_id
_entity_poly.type
_entity_poly.pdbx_seq_one_letter_code
_entity_poly.pdbx_strand_id
1 'polypeptide(L)'
;MITAIIIIVVVLLLVGVVVGMYNGLIKLRNLVQEAWRQIDVELTRRHDLIGNLVETVKGYAAHERGTLEDVIKARSAAMAPNQSPGQQAESENMLSQALGRLLAIAEAYPDLKANQNFMALQQELTSTEDRIASARRYYNATVRDLNTKVETVPTNFIAGMFGIKQAEYFEAVGEQREAPKVDFGQRDATIPPPSGYAPTAPSASTPPGQQSPAQTPATPEATPTVGQTQPIEPANPGDGPAAPPAPRT
;
A
#
# COMPACT_ATOMS: atom_id res chain seq x y z
N MET A 1 -50.51 -14.14 17.52
CA MET A 1 -49.42 -14.04 18.52
C MET A 1 -48.10 -14.58 17.97
N ILE A 2 -47.99 -15.88 17.66
CA ILE A 2 -46.74 -16.50 17.15
C ILE A 2 -46.22 -15.82 15.86
N THR A 3 -47.08 -15.59 14.86
CA THR A 3 -46.69 -14.90 13.61
C THR A 3 -46.16 -13.49 13.85
N ALA A 4 -46.75 -12.74 14.78
CA ALA A 4 -46.28 -11.41 15.15
C ALA A 4 -44.90 -11.45 15.83
N ILE A 5 -44.67 -12.43 16.70
CA ILE A 5 -43.36 -12.66 17.33
C ILE A 5 -42.31 -13.00 16.27
N ILE A 6 -42.63 -13.87 15.31
CA ILE A 6 -41.71 -14.22 14.21
C ILE A 6 -41.34 -12.98 13.40
N ILE A 7 -42.32 -12.15 13.03
CA ILE A 7 -42.07 -10.90 12.28
C ILE A 7 -41.15 -9.96 13.07
N ILE A 8 -41.41 -9.77 14.37
CA ILE A 8 -40.59 -8.91 15.23
C ILE A 8 -39.15 -9.44 15.30
N VAL A 9 -38.96 -10.74 15.50
CA VAL A 9 -37.61 -11.35 15.56
C VAL A 9 -36.87 -11.16 14.23
N VAL A 10 -37.54 -11.38 13.09
CA VAL A 10 -36.93 -11.15 11.77
C VAL A 10 -36.53 -9.69 11.57
N VAL A 11 -37.40 -8.74 11.95
CA VAL A 11 -37.09 -7.31 11.88
C VAL A 11 -35.89 -6.95 12.76
N LEU A 12 -35.83 -7.45 14.00
CA LEU A 12 -34.71 -7.21 14.90
C LEU A 12 -33.38 -7.76 14.33
N LEU A 13 -33.41 -8.94 13.72
CA LEU A 13 -32.23 -9.50 13.05
C LEU A 13 -31.77 -8.64 11.87
N LEU A 14 -32.70 -8.16 11.03
CA LEU A 14 -32.38 -7.27 9.92
C LEU A 14 -31.77 -5.95 10.41
N VAL A 15 -32.33 -5.34 11.46
CA VAL A 15 -31.80 -4.12 12.07
C VAL A 15 -30.38 -4.36 12.61
N GLY A 16 -30.14 -5.48 13.30
CA GLY A 16 -28.81 -5.82 13.80
C GLY A 16 -27.76 -5.92 12.69
N VAL A 17 -28.12 -6.52 11.55
CA VAL A 17 -27.27 -6.64 10.37
C VAL A 17 -26.95 -5.26 9.76
N VAL A 18 -27.94 -4.37 9.64
CA VAL A 18 -27.76 -2.99 9.15
C VAL A 18 -26.84 -2.19 10.05
N VAL A 19 -27.05 -2.26 11.38
CA VAL A 19 -26.20 -1.57 12.37
C VAL A 19 -24.75 -2.08 12.29
N GLY A 20 -24.56 -3.39 12.16
CA GLY A 20 -23.23 -3.98 12.00
C GLY A 20 -22.49 -3.47 10.75
N MET A 21 -23.17 -3.42 9.61
CA MET A 21 -22.59 -2.88 8.37
C MET A 21 -22.25 -1.40 8.48
N TYR A 22 -23.16 -0.59 9.02
CA TYR A 22 -22.95 0.85 9.24
C TYR A 22 -21.73 1.11 10.14
N ASN A 23 -21.66 0.45 11.29
CA ASN A 23 -20.51 0.56 12.20
C ASN A 23 -19.21 0.13 11.52
N GLY A 24 -19.26 -0.89 10.66
CA GLY A 24 -18.13 -1.32 9.86
C GLY A 24 -17.66 -0.28 8.83
N LEU A 25 -18.58 0.50 8.23
CA LEU A 25 -18.23 1.60 7.34
C LEU A 25 -17.64 2.80 8.10
N ILE A 26 -18.26 3.16 9.23
CA ILE A 26 -17.77 4.26 10.08
C ILE A 26 -16.36 3.96 10.61
N LYS A 27 -16.09 2.70 11.01
CA LYS A 27 -14.76 2.27 11.41
C LYS A 27 -13.72 2.52 10.30
N LEU A 28 -14.01 2.12 9.06
CA LEU A 28 -13.09 2.33 7.93
C LEU A 28 -12.91 3.82 7.62
N ARG A 29 -13.98 4.61 7.65
CA ARG A 29 -13.89 6.06 7.47
C ARG A 29 -12.96 6.71 8.50
N ASN A 30 -13.06 6.29 9.77
CA ASN A 30 -12.20 6.79 10.83
C ASN A 30 -10.74 6.34 10.64
N LEU A 31 -10.51 5.10 10.17
CA LEU A 31 -9.16 4.61 9.85
C LEU A 31 -8.51 5.40 8.71
N VAL A 32 -9.26 5.72 7.65
CA VAL A 32 -8.78 6.56 6.55
C VAL A 32 -8.40 7.96 7.05
N GLN A 33 -9.24 8.57 7.90
CA GLN A 33 -8.93 9.88 8.49
C GLN A 33 -7.71 9.84 9.40
N GLU A 34 -7.56 8.79 10.20
CA GLU A 34 -6.41 8.59 11.06
C GLU A 34 -5.12 8.42 10.24
N ALA A 35 -5.14 7.57 9.22
CA ALA A 35 -4.03 7.39 8.31
C ALA A 35 -3.66 8.70 7.59
N TRP A 36 -4.65 9.51 7.21
CA TRP A 36 -4.40 10.84 6.61
C TRP A 36 -3.71 11.79 7.57
N ARG A 37 -4.15 11.85 8.83
CA ARG A 37 -3.50 12.69 9.86
C ARG A 37 -2.04 12.31 10.10
N GLN A 38 -1.73 11.02 10.03
CA GLN A 38 -0.34 10.56 10.15
C GLN A 38 0.53 11.05 8.99
N ILE A 39 -0.01 11.07 7.76
CA ILE A 39 0.67 11.67 6.62
C ILE A 39 0.88 13.18 6.85
N ASP A 40 -0.17 13.90 7.23
CA ASP A 40 -0.15 15.37 7.42
C ASP A 40 0.92 15.82 8.42
N VAL A 41 1.10 15.08 9.52
CA VAL A 41 2.16 15.35 10.51
C VAL A 41 3.55 15.21 9.89
N GLU A 42 3.79 14.16 9.12
CA GLU A 42 5.10 13.93 8.48
C GLU A 42 5.35 14.91 7.33
N LEU A 43 4.31 15.32 6.58
CA LEU A 43 4.42 16.38 5.57
C LEU A 43 4.79 17.72 6.21
N THR A 44 4.13 18.08 7.32
CA THR A 44 4.46 19.31 8.07
C THR A 44 5.92 19.28 8.53
N ARG A 45 6.37 18.18 9.14
CA ARG A 45 7.77 17.97 9.54
C ARG A 45 8.72 18.13 8.34
N ARG A 46 8.40 17.51 7.21
CA ARG A 46 9.19 17.61 5.97
C ARG A 46 9.32 19.07 5.53
N HIS A 47 8.22 19.82 5.49
CA HIS A 47 8.24 21.22 5.08
C HIS A 47 9.10 22.08 6.02
N ASP A 48 9.04 21.84 7.33
CA ASP A 48 9.86 22.57 8.30
C ASP A 48 11.37 22.27 8.12
N LEU A 49 11.71 20.98 7.96
CA LEU A 49 13.09 20.56 7.69
C LEU A 49 13.64 21.16 6.40
N ILE A 50 12.83 21.26 5.35
CA ILE A 50 13.22 21.90 4.08
C ILE A 50 13.48 23.39 4.28
N GLY A 51 12.67 24.07 5.10
CA GLY A 51 12.92 25.47 5.45
C GLY A 51 14.29 25.65 6.08
N ASN A 52 14.62 24.82 7.07
CA ASN A 52 15.92 24.83 7.74
C ASN A 52 17.07 24.45 6.80
N LEU A 53 16.85 23.51 5.88
CA LEU A 53 17.81 23.12 4.86
C LEU A 53 18.13 24.29 3.92
N VAL A 54 17.11 24.98 3.42
CA VAL A 54 17.26 26.13 2.53
C VAL A 54 18.07 27.25 3.19
N GLU A 55 17.82 27.56 4.46
CA GLU A 55 18.62 28.56 5.20
C GLU A 55 20.07 28.11 5.39
N THR A 56 20.30 26.81 5.64
CA THR A 56 21.66 26.25 5.73
C THR A 56 22.40 26.37 4.40
N VAL A 57 21.77 25.99 3.28
CA VAL A 57 22.39 26.05 1.95
C VAL A 57 22.65 27.50 1.52
N LYS A 58 21.76 28.44 1.82
CA LYS A 58 21.97 29.87 1.54
C LYS A 58 23.28 30.41 2.12
N GLY A 59 23.70 29.92 3.29
CA GLY A 59 24.95 30.33 3.94
C GLY A 59 26.23 29.93 3.17
N TYR A 60 26.16 28.89 2.35
CA TYR A 60 27.32 28.34 1.63
C TYR A 60 27.24 28.53 0.10
N ALA A 61 26.04 28.47 -0.47
CA ALA A 61 25.79 28.48 -1.90
C ALA A 61 24.90 29.67 -2.32
N ALA A 62 25.20 30.87 -1.84
CA ALA A 62 24.41 32.08 -2.10
C ALA A 62 24.26 32.46 -3.59
N HIS A 63 25.10 31.89 -4.46
CA HIS A 63 25.09 32.12 -5.91
C HIS A 63 24.02 31.25 -6.61
N GLU A 64 23.51 30.21 -5.95
CA GLU A 64 22.54 29.23 -6.46
C GLU A 64 21.09 29.67 -6.24
N ARG A 65 20.82 30.96 -6.52
CA ARG A 65 19.52 31.58 -6.23
C ARG A 65 18.36 30.91 -6.96
N GLY A 66 18.55 30.54 -8.23
CA GLY A 66 17.51 29.91 -9.04
C GLY A 66 17.03 28.60 -8.42
N THR A 67 17.95 27.73 -8.01
CA THR A 67 17.60 26.44 -7.41
C THR A 67 16.98 26.59 -6.03
N LEU A 68 17.47 27.53 -5.22
CA LEU A 68 16.86 27.83 -3.92
C LEU A 68 15.43 28.38 -4.09
N GLU A 69 15.21 29.23 -5.09
CA GLU A 69 13.89 29.76 -5.41
C GLU A 69 12.93 28.66 -5.88
N ASP A 70 13.41 27.72 -6.70
CA ASP A 70 12.62 26.56 -7.14
C ASP A 70 12.17 25.69 -5.95
N VAL A 71 13.06 25.44 -4.99
CA VAL A 71 12.72 24.68 -3.77
C VAL A 71 11.70 25.44 -2.91
N ILE A 72 11.88 26.76 -2.74
CA ILE A 72 10.94 27.59 -1.99
C ILE A 72 9.56 27.59 -2.66
N LYS A 73 9.50 27.73 -3.98
CA LYS A 73 8.25 27.68 -4.75
C LYS A 73 7.57 26.32 -4.63
N ALA A 74 8.33 25.23 -4.79
CA ALA A 74 7.79 23.87 -4.65
C ALA A 74 7.27 23.61 -3.23
N ARG A 75 7.98 24.08 -2.19
CA ARG A 75 7.53 23.99 -0.79
C ARG A 75 6.24 24.79 -0.58
N SER A 76 6.17 26.01 -1.12
CA SER A 76 4.97 26.83 -1.02
C SER A 76 3.76 26.19 -1.72
N ALA A 77 3.98 25.53 -2.85
CA ALA A 77 2.93 24.80 -3.55
C ALA A 77 2.46 23.57 -2.76
N ALA A 78 3.39 22.85 -2.12
CA ALA A 78 3.08 21.70 -1.26
C ALA A 78 2.40 22.08 0.06
N MET A 79 2.57 23.32 0.54
CA MET A 79 1.89 23.84 1.73
C MET A 79 0.54 24.51 1.42
N ALA A 80 0.06 24.48 0.19
CA ALA A 80 -1.17 25.17 -0.16
C ALA A 80 -2.36 24.54 0.59
N PRO A 81 -3.25 25.37 1.19
CA PRO A 81 -4.36 24.85 1.97
C PRO A 81 -5.41 24.17 1.09
N ASN A 82 -6.18 23.26 1.68
CA ASN A 82 -7.34 22.59 1.07
C ASN A 82 -7.01 21.74 -0.18
N GLN A 83 -5.78 21.23 -0.29
CA GLN A 83 -5.45 20.25 -1.31
C GLN A 83 -6.15 18.91 -1.03
N SER A 84 -6.69 18.31 -2.08
CA SER A 84 -7.09 16.91 -2.06
C SER A 84 -5.87 15.98 -1.92
N PRO A 85 -6.04 14.73 -1.46
CA PRO A 85 -4.94 13.76 -1.40
C PRO A 85 -4.17 13.62 -2.71
N GLY A 86 -4.84 13.56 -3.87
CA GLY A 86 -4.14 13.47 -5.16
C GLY A 86 -3.34 14.74 -5.50
N GLN A 87 -3.91 15.93 -5.25
CA GLN A 87 -3.20 17.21 -5.45
C GLN A 87 -1.99 17.37 -4.51
N GLN A 88 -2.15 16.97 -3.25
CA GLN A 88 -1.06 16.94 -2.29
C GLN A 88 0.04 16.01 -2.78
N ALA A 89 -0.29 14.80 -3.26
CA ALA A 89 0.70 13.87 -3.78
C ALA A 89 1.49 14.44 -4.99
N GLU A 90 0.82 15.17 -5.88
CA GLU A 90 1.47 15.81 -7.03
C GLU A 90 2.46 16.92 -6.60
N SER A 91 2.03 17.81 -5.69
CA SER A 91 2.87 18.89 -5.17
C SER A 91 4.06 18.35 -4.35
N GLU A 92 3.87 17.30 -3.55
CA GLU A 92 4.94 16.62 -2.83
C GLU A 92 5.96 15.96 -3.76
N ASN A 93 5.52 15.45 -4.92
CA ASN A 93 6.41 14.91 -5.93
C ASN A 93 7.25 16.03 -6.59
N MET A 94 6.64 17.17 -6.91
CA MET A 94 7.38 18.34 -7.41
C MET A 94 8.42 18.82 -6.39
N LEU A 95 8.08 18.81 -5.11
CA LEU A 95 9.00 19.13 -4.02
C LEU A 95 10.16 18.14 -3.93
N SER A 96 9.90 16.83 -4.00
CA SER A 96 10.94 15.80 -4.06
C SER A 96 11.93 16.03 -5.20
N GLN A 97 11.43 16.40 -6.39
CA GLN A 97 12.28 16.68 -7.55
C GLN A 97 13.15 17.93 -7.36
N ALA A 98 12.59 18.99 -6.77
CA ALA A 98 13.34 20.21 -6.45
C ALA A 98 14.44 19.94 -5.42
N LEU A 99 14.15 19.12 -4.40
CA LEU A 99 15.16 18.69 -3.42
C LEU A 99 16.27 17.86 -4.06
N GLY A 100 15.95 16.96 -4.98
CA GLY A 100 16.96 16.21 -5.73
C GLY A 100 17.95 17.13 -6.45
N ARG A 101 17.47 18.23 -7.07
CA ARG A 101 18.33 19.24 -7.69
C ARG A 101 19.17 20.00 -6.66
N LEU A 102 18.60 20.36 -5.51
CA LEU A 102 19.33 21.03 -4.43
C LEU A 102 20.47 20.16 -3.87
N LEU A 103 20.22 18.85 -3.70
CA LEU A 103 21.24 17.92 -3.22
C LEU A 103 22.36 17.71 -4.25
N ALA A 104 22.04 17.70 -5.54
CA ALA A 104 23.06 17.65 -6.58
C ALA A 104 23.99 18.89 -6.54
N ILE A 105 23.44 20.07 -6.24
CA ILE A 105 24.25 21.28 -6.03
C ILE A 105 25.15 21.15 -4.80
N ALA A 106 24.66 20.56 -3.71
CA ALA A 106 25.45 20.38 -2.50
C ALA A 106 26.73 19.53 -2.74
N GLU A 107 26.78 18.69 -3.78
CA GLU A 107 27.99 17.97 -4.17
C GLU A 107 29.11 18.89 -4.68
N ALA A 108 28.76 20.03 -5.28
CA ALA A 108 29.72 21.03 -5.75
C ALA A 108 30.29 21.90 -4.61
N TYR A 109 29.76 21.80 -3.39
CA TYR A 109 30.17 22.59 -2.21
C TYR A 109 30.68 21.67 -1.09
N PRO A 110 31.98 21.30 -1.08
CA PRO A 110 32.56 20.40 -0.07
C PRO A 110 32.34 20.86 1.37
N ASP A 111 32.44 22.17 1.64
CA ASP A 111 32.26 22.73 2.98
C ASP A 111 30.81 22.57 3.50
N LEU A 112 29.82 22.72 2.61
CA LEU A 112 28.42 22.45 2.92
C LEU A 112 28.19 20.96 3.13
N LYS A 113 28.77 20.12 2.27
CA LYS A 113 28.66 18.66 2.39
C LYS A 113 29.25 18.13 3.71
N ALA A 114 30.33 18.75 4.17
CA ALA A 114 30.97 18.43 5.46
C ALA A 114 30.30 19.12 6.66
N ASN A 115 29.28 19.97 6.44
CA ASN A 115 28.57 20.62 7.53
C ASN A 115 27.69 19.61 8.29
N GLN A 116 27.95 19.44 9.59
CA GLN A 116 27.23 18.49 10.43
C GLN A 116 25.73 18.76 10.53
N ASN A 117 25.30 20.03 10.53
CA ASN A 117 23.87 20.38 10.57
C ASN A 117 23.18 20.01 9.25
N PHE A 118 23.85 20.24 8.11
CA PHE A 118 23.35 19.85 6.80
C PHE A 118 23.20 18.32 6.68
N MET A 119 24.19 17.56 7.14
CA MET A 119 24.12 16.10 7.17
C MET A 119 22.99 15.59 8.08
N ALA A 120 22.80 16.20 9.25
CA ALA A 120 21.70 15.86 10.16
C ALA A 120 20.32 16.12 9.51
N LEU A 121 20.14 17.29 8.88
CA LEU A 121 18.91 17.63 8.17
C LEU A 121 18.61 16.66 7.02
N GLN A 122 19.62 16.25 6.24
CA GLN A 122 19.44 15.24 5.20
C GLN A 122 19.01 13.88 5.76
N GLN A 123 19.60 13.45 6.87
CA GLN A 123 19.24 12.20 7.52
C GLN A 123 17.80 12.23 8.04
N GLU A 124 17.39 13.35 8.66
CA GLU A 124 16.02 13.54 9.13
C GLU A 124 15.02 13.61 7.97
N LEU A 125 15.37 14.29 6.87
CA LEU A 125 14.54 14.32 5.66
C LEU A 125 14.36 12.93 5.05
N THR A 126 15.43 12.15 4.97
CA THR A 126 15.38 10.76 4.46
C THR A 126 14.48 9.89 5.33
N SER A 127 14.66 9.96 6.66
CA SER A 127 13.79 9.25 7.63
C SER A 127 12.32 9.68 7.52
N THR A 128 12.08 10.97 7.28
CA THR A 128 10.72 11.50 7.09
C THR A 128 10.11 10.99 5.78
N GLU A 129 10.88 10.93 4.69
CA GLU A 129 10.43 10.38 3.40
C GLU A 129 10.06 8.89 3.52
N ASP A 130 10.87 8.10 4.24
CA ASP A 130 10.57 6.69 4.49
C ASP A 130 9.27 6.51 5.28
N ARG A 131 9.03 7.37 6.28
CA ARG A 131 7.78 7.41 7.06
C ARG A 131 6.59 7.80 6.19
N ILE A 132 6.73 8.83 5.35
CA ILE A 132 5.69 9.24 4.39
C ILE A 132 5.38 8.11 3.42
N ALA A 133 6.39 7.44 2.87
CA ALA A 133 6.20 6.32 1.95
C ALA A 133 5.46 5.15 2.63
N SER A 134 5.79 4.85 3.90
CA SER A 134 5.08 3.83 4.67
C SER A 134 3.63 4.25 4.98
N ALA A 135 3.43 5.49 5.43
CA ALA A 135 2.11 6.05 5.73
C ALA A 135 1.22 6.09 4.49
N ARG A 136 1.77 6.44 3.30
CA ARG A 136 1.08 6.38 2.01
C ARG A 136 0.56 4.97 1.71
N ARG A 137 1.40 3.94 1.84
CA ARG A 137 0.97 2.54 1.62
C ARG A 137 -0.18 2.15 2.55
N TYR A 138 -0.08 2.52 3.82
CA TYR A 138 -1.12 2.24 4.81
C TYR A 138 -2.42 3.01 4.49
N TYR A 139 -2.34 4.30 4.20
CA TYR A 139 -3.48 5.12 3.80
C TYR A 139 -4.17 4.54 2.56
N ASN A 140 -3.43 4.26 1.48
CA ASN A 140 -4.00 3.70 0.26
C ASN A 140 -4.65 2.33 0.50
N ALA A 141 -4.09 1.49 1.39
CA ALA A 141 -4.73 0.24 1.77
C ALA A 141 -6.08 0.47 2.49
N THR A 142 -6.15 1.41 3.43
CA THR A 142 -7.40 1.76 4.12
C THR A 142 -8.44 2.40 3.21
N VAL A 143 -8.01 3.25 2.26
CA VAL A 143 -8.87 3.85 1.23
C VAL A 143 -9.45 2.75 0.33
N ARG A 144 -8.62 1.81 -0.13
CA ARG A 144 -9.07 0.65 -0.91
C ARG A 144 -10.13 -0.16 -0.17
N ASP A 145 -9.91 -0.46 1.11
CA ASP A 145 -10.85 -1.22 1.93
C ASP A 145 -12.19 -0.47 2.11
N LEU A 146 -12.13 0.84 2.36
CA LEU A 146 -13.32 1.70 2.42
C LEU A 146 -14.07 1.72 1.10
N ASN A 147 -13.39 2.00 -0.01
CA ASN A 147 -13.97 2.12 -1.34
C ASN A 147 -14.62 0.81 -1.77
N THR A 148 -13.93 -0.31 -1.58
CA THR A 148 -14.46 -1.66 -1.84
C THR A 148 -15.76 -1.88 -1.08
N LYS A 149 -15.80 -1.52 0.21
CA LYS A 149 -16.98 -1.72 1.05
C LYS A 149 -18.13 -0.77 0.71
N VAL A 150 -17.83 0.45 0.26
CA VAL A 150 -18.82 1.41 -0.24
C VAL A 150 -19.45 0.94 -1.56
N GLU A 151 -18.71 0.19 -2.39
CA GLU A 151 -19.22 -0.31 -3.68
C GLU A 151 -19.90 -1.68 -3.58
N THR A 152 -19.59 -2.48 -2.56
CA THR A 152 -20.05 -3.87 -2.45
C THR A 152 -21.47 -3.98 -1.88
N VAL A 153 -22.31 -4.82 -2.49
CA VAL A 153 -23.64 -5.20 -1.98
C VAL A 153 -23.51 -6.15 -0.77
N PRO A 154 -24.28 -5.96 0.32
CA PRO A 154 -25.36 -4.99 0.49
C PRO A 154 -24.96 -3.65 1.12
N THR A 155 -23.65 -3.43 1.33
CA THR A 155 -23.17 -2.26 2.07
C THR A 155 -23.28 -0.95 1.27
N ASN A 156 -23.28 -1.01 -0.06
CA ASN A 156 -23.48 0.15 -0.94
C ASN A 156 -24.80 0.91 -0.72
N PHE A 157 -25.89 0.22 -0.43
CA PHE A 157 -27.18 0.83 -0.11
C PHE A 157 -27.11 1.64 1.18
N ILE A 158 -26.43 1.10 2.19
CA ILE A 158 -26.21 1.76 3.47
C ILE A 158 -25.26 2.95 3.29
N ALA A 159 -24.18 2.77 2.54
CA ALA A 159 -23.25 3.84 2.23
C ALA A 159 -23.95 5.03 1.53
N GLY A 160 -24.81 4.74 0.53
CA GLY A 160 -25.62 5.74 -0.15
C GLY A 160 -26.63 6.44 0.78
N MET A 161 -27.34 5.69 1.62
CA MET A 161 -28.33 6.24 2.56
C MET A 161 -27.71 7.16 3.62
N PHE A 162 -26.51 6.82 4.11
CA PHE A 162 -25.82 7.59 5.15
C PHE A 162 -24.72 8.53 4.60
N GLY A 163 -24.64 8.70 3.28
CA GLY A 163 -23.72 9.64 2.64
C GLY A 163 -22.22 9.31 2.80
N ILE A 164 -21.89 8.03 3.00
CA ILE A 164 -20.49 7.56 3.08
C ILE A 164 -19.97 7.40 1.65
N LYS A 165 -19.05 8.27 1.27
CA LYS A 165 -18.46 8.32 -0.07
C LYS A 165 -17.10 7.61 -0.10
N GLN A 166 -16.63 7.33 -1.30
CA GLN A 166 -15.27 6.89 -1.54
C GLN A 166 -14.27 7.96 -1.09
N ALA A 167 -13.11 7.50 -0.62
CA ALA A 167 -11.97 8.34 -0.37
C ALA A 167 -11.02 8.31 -1.58
N GLU A 168 -10.27 9.39 -1.74
CA GLU A 168 -9.26 9.54 -2.78
C GLU A 168 -7.94 8.90 -2.32
N TYR A 169 -7.17 8.34 -3.26
CA TYR A 169 -5.84 7.80 -2.96
C TYR A 169 -4.80 8.92 -2.86
N PHE A 170 -3.75 8.69 -2.07
CA PHE A 170 -2.61 9.61 -1.99
C PHE A 170 -1.56 9.22 -3.05
N GLU A 171 -1.87 9.51 -4.31
CA GLU A 171 -1.05 9.19 -5.49
C GLU A 171 -1.12 10.34 -6.49
N ALA A 172 -0.01 10.62 -7.18
CA ALA A 172 0.00 11.67 -8.19
C ALA A 172 -0.87 11.25 -9.39
N VAL A 173 -1.72 12.16 -9.85
CA VAL A 173 -2.59 11.93 -11.01
C VAL A 173 -1.70 11.68 -12.24
N GLY A 174 -1.77 10.47 -12.79
CA GLY A 174 -0.98 10.10 -13.98
C GLY A 174 0.33 9.35 -13.69
N GLU A 175 0.59 8.87 -12.47
CA GLU A 175 1.64 7.88 -12.20
C GLU A 175 1.25 6.48 -12.76
N GLN A 176 0.77 6.45 -14.01
CA GLN A 176 0.83 5.24 -14.82
C GLN A 176 2.32 4.97 -14.99
N ARG A 177 2.80 3.92 -14.34
CA ARG A 177 4.15 3.38 -14.52
C ARG A 177 4.29 2.95 -15.98
N GLU A 178 4.61 3.88 -16.87
CA GLU A 178 5.22 3.51 -18.14
C GLU A 178 6.54 2.85 -17.77
N ALA A 179 6.58 1.53 -17.89
CA ALA A 179 7.80 0.78 -17.68
C ALA A 179 8.88 1.38 -18.60
N PRO A 180 10.08 1.69 -18.09
CA PRO A 180 11.14 2.24 -18.93
C PRO A 180 11.38 1.28 -20.10
N LYS A 181 11.12 1.75 -21.31
CA LYS A 181 11.40 0.99 -22.53
C LYS A 181 12.92 0.96 -22.69
N VAL A 182 13.53 -0.14 -22.25
CA VAL A 182 14.95 -0.38 -22.48
C VAL A 182 15.12 -0.88 -23.91
N ASP A 183 15.43 0.06 -24.81
CA ASP A 183 15.89 -0.26 -26.16
C ASP A 183 17.41 -0.38 -26.11
N PHE A 184 17.92 -1.62 -26.22
CA PHE A 184 19.36 -1.87 -26.26
C PHE A 184 20.00 -1.53 -27.62
N GLY A 185 19.23 -0.99 -28.57
CA GLY A 185 19.63 -0.83 -29.95
C GLY A 185 19.82 -2.21 -30.56
N GLN A 186 18.95 -2.61 -31.48
CA GLN A 186 19.17 -3.81 -32.29
C GLN A 186 20.51 -3.65 -33.02
N ARG A 187 21.57 -4.24 -32.47
CA ARG A 187 22.71 -4.65 -33.27
C ARG A 187 22.26 -5.94 -33.92
N ASP A 188 22.01 -5.89 -35.22
CA ASP A 188 21.92 -7.04 -36.11
C ASP A 188 23.23 -7.83 -36.09
N ALA A 189 23.53 -8.46 -34.95
CA ALA A 189 24.51 -9.53 -34.91
C ALA A 189 23.78 -10.74 -35.48
N THR A 190 23.96 -10.98 -36.78
CA THR A 190 23.74 -12.32 -37.33
C THR A 190 24.68 -13.25 -36.58
N ILE A 191 24.16 -13.91 -35.55
CA ILE A 191 24.89 -14.97 -34.85
C ILE A 191 24.91 -16.15 -35.83
N PRO A 192 26.05 -16.50 -36.46
CA PRO A 192 26.09 -17.71 -37.25
C PRO A 192 25.78 -18.90 -36.33
N PRO A 193 24.97 -19.87 -36.77
CA PRO A 193 24.69 -21.03 -35.95
C PRO A 193 26.01 -21.74 -35.60
N PRO A 194 26.17 -22.25 -34.37
CA PRO A 194 27.36 -23.01 -34.00
C PRO A 194 27.50 -24.18 -34.99
N SER A 195 28.67 -24.25 -35.64
CA SER A 195 28.99 -25.30 -36.59
C SER A 195 29.00 -26.65 -35.86
N GLY A 196 27.88 -27.36 -35.90
CA GLY A 196 27.76 -28.63 -35.18
C GLY A 196 26.36 -29.24 -35.12
N TYR A 197 25.29 -28.52 -35.43
CA TYR A 197 23.95 -29.11 -35.50
C TYR A 197 23.53 -29.39 -36.95
N ALA A 198 23.58 -30.67 -37.34
CA ALA A 198 22.87 -31.16 -38.51
C ALA A 198 21.36 -31.18 -38.20
N PRO A 199 20.48 -30.66 -39.07
CA PRO A 199 19.06 -30.69 -38.83
C PRO A 199 18.54 -32.12 -39.03
N THR A 200 18.01 -32.74 -37.98
CA THR A 200 17.13 -33.89 -38.14
C THR A 200 15.77 -33.41 -38.66
N ALA A 201 15.34 -33.97 -39.77
CA ALA A 201 14.08 -33.64 -40.43
C ALA A 201 12.87 -33.91 -39.52
N PRO A 202 11.76 -33.15 -39.67
CA PRO A 202 10.56 -33.37 -38.86
C PRO A 202 9.83 -34.65 -39.30
N SER A 203 9.62 -35.56 -38.35
CA SER A 203 8.76 -36.73 -38.55
C SER A 203 7.31 -36.30 -38.74
N ALA A 204 6.75 -36.67 -39.89
CA ALA A 204 5.37 -36.44 -40.27
C ALA A 204 4.39 -37.18 -39.34
N SER A 205 3.31 -36.50 -38.97
CA SER A 205 2.12 -37.06 -38.35
C SER A 205 1.21 -37.70 -39.40
N THR A 206 0.73 -38.93 -39.16
CA THR A 206 -0.50 -39.48 -39.78
C THR A 206 -1.11 -40.57 -38.87
N PRO A 207 -2.45 -40.59 -38.65
CA PRO A 207 -3.18 -41.48 -37.71
C PRO A 207 -3.68 -42.79 -38.37
N PRO A 208 -4.24 -43.76 -37.62
CA PRO A 208 -5.72 -43.86 -37.58
C PRO A 208 -6.31 -44.43 -36.26
N GLY A 209 -7.59 -44.11 -36.02
CA GLY A 209 -8.41 -44.66 -34.92
C GLY A 209 -9.09 -45.99 -35.22
N GLN A 210 -9.80 -46.51 -34.20
CA GLN A 210 -10.79 -47.62 -34.09
C GLN A 210 -10.52 -48.38 -32.76
N GLN A 211 -11.40 -48.69 -31.81
CA GLN A 211 -12.86 -48.81 -31.65
C GLN A 211 -13.23 -48.76 -30.13
N SER A 212 -14.46 -48.40 -29.78
CA SER A 212 -15.12 -48.65 -28.47
C SER A 212 -15.83 -50.05 -28.47
N PRO A 213 -16.67 -50.51 -27.50
CA PRO A 213 -16.96 -50.12 -26.09
C PRO A 213 -17.13 -51.31 -25.07
N ALA A 214 -17.29 -50.99 -23.78
CA ALA A 214 -18.03 -51.71 -22.71
C ALA A 214 -17.52 -53.05 -22.09
N GLN A 215 -17.36 -53.09 -20.74
CA GLN A 215 -18.18 -53.88 -19.78
C GLN A 215 -17.60 -53.89 -18.34
N THR A 216 -18.46 -53.59 -17.34
CA THR A 216 -18.38 -53.85 -15.87
C THR A 216 -18.49 -55.38 -15.60
N PRO A 217 -18.34 -56.01 -14.40
CA PRO A 217 -18.37 -55.50 -13.02
C PRO A 217 -17.46 -56.20 -11.95
N ALA A 218 -17.63 -55.78 -10.68
CA ALA A 218 -17.63 -56.58 -9.43
C ALA A 218 -16.52 -56.35 -8.37
N THR A 219 -16.98 -55.96 -7.19
CA THR A 219 -16.38 -55.95 -5.84
C THR A 219 -15.95 -57.36 -5.38
N PRO A 220 -15.07 -57.53 -4.36
CA PRO A 220 -15.58 -57.59 -2.97
C PRO A 220 -14.69 -56.91 -1.90
N GLU A 221 -15.39 -56.30 -0.93
CA GLU A 221 -15.20 -56.34 0.54
C GLU A 221 -13.91 -56.93 1.15
N ALA A 222 -13.30 -56.18 2.09
CA ALA A 222 -13.12 -56.61 3.50
C ALA A 222 -12.35 -55.55 4.32
N THR A 223 -13.01 -55.01 5.34
CA THR A 223 -12.40 -54.37 6.53
C THR A 223 -11.81 -55.47 7.44
N PRO A 224 -10.86 -55.16 8.35
CA PRO A 224 -11.27 -54.73 9.69
C PRO A 224 -10.37 -53.66 10.37
N THR A 225 -11.05 -52.75 11.08
CA THR A 225 -10.81 -52.19 12.42
C THR A 225 -9.44 -52.30 13.08
N VAL A 226 -8.86 -51.17 13.53
CA VAL A 226 -8.41 -50.77 14.91
C VAL A 226 -7.79 -49.35 14.75
N GLY A 227 -8.30 -48.25 15.30
CA GLY A 227 -8.13 -47.85 16.70
C GLY A 227 -8.15 -46.31 16.85
N GLN A 228 -9.31 -45.83 17.29
CA GLN A 228 -9.65 -44.61 18.05
C GLN A 228 -8.64 -43.46 18.20
N THR A 229 -9.11 -42.30 17.77
CA THR A 229 -8.76 -40.91 18.10
C THR A 229 -8.79 -40.60 19.61
N GLN A 230 -7.80 -39.85 20.12
CA GLN A 230 -7.93 -39.07 21.36
C GLN A 230 -8.22 -37.59 21.05
N PRO A 231 -9.05 -36.90 21.85
CA PRO A 231 -9.45 -35.51 21.64
C PRO A 231 -8.42 -34.52 22.22
N ILE A 232 -8.27 -33.36 21.56
CA ILE A 232 -7.48 -32.23 22.07
C ILE A 232 -8.42 -31.35 22.90
N GLU A 233 -8.13 -31.22 24.20
CA GLU A 233 -8.84 -30.41 25.18
C GLU A 233 -8.45 -28.91 25.07
N PRO A 234 -9.39 -27.95 25.23
CA PRO A 234 -9.07 -26.52 25.18
C PRO A 234 -8.51 -26.01 26.52
N ALA A 235 -7.42 -25.24 26.44
CA ALA A 235 -6.76 -24.60 27.59
C ALA A 235 -7.64 -23.52 28.26
N ASN A 236 -7.75 -23.58 29.58
CA ASN A 236 -8.40 -22.60 30.47
C ASN A 236 -7.38 -21.48 30.82
N PRO A 237 -7.79 -20.19 30.94
CA PRO A 237 -6.88 -19.09 31.22
C PRO A 237 -6.74 -18.92 32.73
N GLY A 238 -5.57 -19.24 33.27
CA GLY A 238 -5.31 -19.10 34.69
C GLY A 238 -3.85 -19.30 35.03
N ASP A 239 -2.98 -18.45 34.48
CA ASP A 239 -1.63 -18.22 35.01
C ASP A 239 -1.12 -16.88 34.47
N GLY A 240 -1.52 -15.80 35.15
CA GLY A 240 -0.90 -14.49 34.96
C GLY A 240 0.41 -14.41 35.77
N PRO A 241 1.46 -13.75 35.27
CA PRO A 241 2.67 -13.52 36.04
C PRO A 241 2.39 -12.55 37.21
N ALA A 242 2.89 -12.92 38.40
CA ALA A 242 2.73 -12.19 39.65
C ALA A 242 3.28 -10.75 39.59
N ALA A 243 2.55 -9.81 40.20
CA ALA A 243 2.92 -8.41 40.34
C ALA A 243 4.10 -8.20 41.33
N PRO A 244 4.96 -7.18 41.12
CA PRO A 244 6.02 -6.82 42.07
C PRO A 244 5.46 -6.13 43.33
N PRO A 245 6.12 -6.26 44.50
CA PRO A 245 5.66 -5.66 45.75
C PRO A 245 5.82 -4.12 45.77
N ALA A 246 4.84 -3.45 46.36
CA ALA A 246 4.77 -2.00 46.53
C ALA A 246 5.87 -1.44 47.47
N PRO A 247 6.31 -0.17 47.29
CA PRO A 247 7.23 0.48 48.20
C PRO A 247 6.55 0.78 49.55
N ARG A 248 7.27 0.51 50.65
CA ARG A 248 6.89 0.99 51.99
C ARG A 248 7.24 2.47 52.10
N THR A 249 6.35 3.19 52.81
CA THR A 249 6.42 4.59 53.25
C THR A 249 7.79 5.05 53.72
#